data_AF-A0A2V9BPK3-F1
#
_entry.id   AF-A0A2V9BPK3-F1
#
_cell.length_a   1.000
_cell.length_b   1.000
_cell.length_c   1.000
_cell.angle_alpha   90.00
_cell.angle_beta   90.00
_cell.angle_gamma   90.00
#
_symmetry.space_group_name_H-M   'P 1'
#
loop_
_entity.id
_entity.type
_entity.pdbx_description
1 polymer ?
#
loop_
_entity_poly.entity_id
_entity_poly.type
_entity_poly.pdbx_seq_one_letter_code
_entity_poly.pdbx_strand_id
1 'polypeptide(L)'
;MSASPSRPAQASKLAPAATRAHGFLRVVRHGASASSIYVVTYHRLDLEGALPKPVLAEGAQALIDLLEKIGVDFRRGEVRGALEDILRFGSANIPDLWLSNEEMIEKGLVED
;
A
#
# COMPACT_ATOMS: atom_id res chain seq x y z
N MET A 1 48.90 -31.39 4.66
CA MET A 1 48.62 -29.95 4.47
C MET A 1 47.52 -29.84 3.45
N SER A 2 46.39 -29.27 3.85
CA SER A 2 45.11 -29.28 3.12
C SER A 2 45.08 -28.14 2.09
N ALA A 3 44.58 -28.41 0.87
CA ALA A 3 44.25 -27.38 -0.12
C ALA A 3 42.75 -27.43 -0.39
N SER A 4 42.07 -26.31 -0.11
CA SER A 4 40.62 -26.14 -0.11
C SER A 4 39.99 -26.31 -1.50
N PRO A 5 38.75 -26.83 -1.60
CA PRO A 5 38.04 -26.89 -2.87
C PRO A 5 37.48 -25.52 -3.27
N SER A 6 37.79 -25.09 -4.50
CA SER A 6 37.23 -23.92 -5.15
C SER A 6 35.72 -24.09 -5.35
N ARG A 7 34.93 -23.27 -4.66
CA ARG A 7 33.47 -23.18 -4.81
C ARG A 7 33.14 -22.27 -5.99
N PRO A 8 32.39 -22.70 -7.01
CA PRO A 8 31.88 -21.77 -8.00
C PRO A 8 30.83 -20.86 -7.35
N ALA A 9 31.05 -19.55 -7.43
CA ALA A 9 30.08 -18.54 -7.02
C ALA A 9 28.86 -18.67 -7.92
N GLN A 10 27.78 -19.20 -7.35
CA GLN A 10 26.47 -19.25 -7.98
C GLN A 10 26.01 -17.79 -8.11
N ALA A 11 26.11 -17.26 -9.32
CA ALA A 11 25.50 -15.99 -9.66
C ALA A 11 23.98 -16.15 -9.51
N SER A 12 23.45 -15.80 -8.34
CA SER A 12 22.04 -15.52 -8.18
C SER A 12 21.73 -14.41 -9.17
N LYS A 13 21.13 -14.79 -10.29
CA LYS A 13 20.51 -13.87 -11.25
C LYS A 13 19.55 -13.02 -10.45
N LEU A 14 20.02 -11.84 -10.04
CA LEU A 14 19.21 -10.81 -9.42
C LEU A 14 18.10 -10.54 -10.44
N ALA A 15 16.91 -11.08 -10.19
CA ALA A 15 15.73 -10.63 -10.90
C ALA A 15 15.71 -9.11 -10.77
N PRO A 16 15.43 -8.35 -11.86
CA PRO A 16 15.30 -6.91 -11.72
C PRO A 16 14.29 -6.70 -10.61
N ALA A 17 14.71 -6.03 -9.53
CA ALA A 17 13.82 -5.68 -8.45
C ALA A 17 12.68 -4.90 -9.09
N ALA A 18 11.51 -5.52 -9.20
CA ALA A 18 10.30 -4.87 -9.67
C ALA A 18 10.26 -3.52 -8.96
N THR A 19 10.25 -2.43 -9.73
CA THR A 19 10.43 -1.08 -9.23
C THR A 19 9.31 -0.78 -8.25
N ARG A 20 9.59 -1.04 -6.95
CA ARG A 20 8.64 -0.80 -5.87
C ARG A 20 8.31 0.68 -5.89
N ALA A 21 7.07 1.01 -6.17
CA ALA A 21 6.65 2.40 -6.15
C ALA A 21 6.63 2.87 -4.70
N HIS A 22 7.33 3.95 -4.36
CA HIS A 22 7.11 4.61 -3.09
C HIS A 22 5.78 5.38 -3.17
N GLY A 23 4.95 5.22 -2.14
CA GLY A 23 3.62 5.82 -2.15
C GLY A 23 2.94 5.78 -0.79
N PHE A 24 1.76 6.39 -0.74
CA PHE A 24 0.90 6.42 0.44
C PHE A 24 -0.56 6.29 0.02
N LEU A 25 -1.40 5.76 0.92
CA LEU A 25 -2.85 5.81 0.74
C LEU A 25 -3.37 7.07 1.40
N ARG A 26 -4.12 7.88 0.65
CA ARG A 26 -4.98 8.91 1.21
C ARG A 26 -6.35 8.30 1.46
N VAL A 27 -6.84 8.40 2.69
CA VAL A 27 -8.18 7.96 3.07
C VAL A 27 -9.00 9.14 3.51
N VAL A 28 -10.19 9.29 2.95
CA VAL A 28 -11.16 10.33 3.31
C VAL A 28 -12.46 9.67 3.73
N ARG A 29 -12.98 10.05 4.89
CA ARG A 29 -14.24 9.60 5.44
C ARG A 29 -15.32 10.64 5.17
N HIS A 30 -16.43 10.18 4.60
CA HIS A 30 -17.65 10.95 4.43
C HIS A 30 -18.73 10.41 5.39
N GLY A 31 -19.26 11.30 6.23
CA GLY A 31 -20.24 10.94 7.25
C GLY A 31 -19.62 10.62 8.62
N ALA A 32 -20.45 10.69 9.67
CA ALA A 32 -20.03 10.49 11.06
C ALA A 32 -20.62 9.21 11.70
N SER A 33 -21.52 8.51 11.01
CA SER A 33 -22.26 7.34 11.49
C SER A 33 -21.59 6.00 11.12
N ALA A 34 -22.16 4.89 11.57
CA ALA A 34 -21.74 3.53 11.17
C ALA A 34 -21.78 3.29 9.64
N SER A 35 -22.57 4.08 8.91
CA SER A 35 -22.69 4.08 7.45
C SER A 35 -21.75 5.09 6.78
N SER A 36 -20.60 5.39 7.38
CA SER A 36 -19.63 6.29 6.76
C SER A 36 -19.04 5.68 5.49
N ILE A 37 -18.83 6.50 4.47
CA ILE A 37 -18.19 6.06 3.22
C ILE A 37 -16.73 6.49 3.27
N TYR A 38 -15.82 5.57 3.01
CA TYR A 38 -14.40 5.84 2.92
C TYR A 38 -13.95 5.81 1.46
N VAL A 39 -13.27 6.86 1.05
CA VAL A 39 -12.62 6.97 -0.27
C VAL A 39 -11.14 6.76 -0.06
N VAL A 40 -10.60 5.70 -0.65
CA VAL A 40 -9.19 5.34 -0.56
C VAL A 40 -8.53 5.62 -1.91
N THR A 41 -7.47 6.41 -1.92
CA THR A 41 -6.74 6.80 -3.12
C THR A 41 -5.26 6.57 -2.91
N TYR A 42 -4.62 5.78 -3.77
CA TYR A 42 -3.19 5.55 -3.70
C TYR A 42 -2.43 6.65 -4.46
N HIS A 43 -1.47 7.28 -3.80
CA HIS A 43 -0.60 8.29 -4.40
C HIS A 43 0.83 7.76 -4.52
N ARG A 44 1.35 7.77 -5.74
CA ARG A 44 2.76 7.45 -6.04
C ARG A 44 3.63 8.69 -5.83
N LEU A 45 4.84 8.48 -5.34
CA LEU A 45 5.87 9.51 -5.21
C LEU A 45 6.83 9.52 -6.41
N ASP A 46 7.07 8.37 -7.06
CA ASP A 46 8.12 8.22 -8.08
C ASP A 46 7.67 8.26 -9.54
N LEU A 47 6.36 8.33 -9.84
CA LEU A 47 5.86 8.19 -11.22
C LEU A 47 4.83 9.26 -11.58
N GLU A 48 5.21 10.12 -12.52
CA GLU A 48 4.28 10.94 -13.30
C GLU A 48 3.61 10.02 -14.35
N GLY A 49 2.30 9.82 -14.27
CA GLY A 49 1.54 9.29 -15.42
C GLY A 49 0.37 8.35 -15.10
N ALA A 50 0.40 7.58 -14.01
CA ALA A 50 -0.73 6.71 -13.66
C ALA A 50 -1.79 7.50 -12.87
N LEU A 51 -2.98 7.65 -13.43
CA LEU A 51 -4.11 8.28 -12.73
C LEU A 51 -4.55 7.36 -11.58
N PRO A 52 -4.56 7.84 -10.34
CA PRO A 52 -4.97 7.03 -9.21
C PRO A 52 -6.48 6.76 -9.30
N LYS A 53 -6.87 5.50 -9.15
CA LYS A 53 -8.27 5.10 -9.13
C LYS A 53 -8.79 5.10 -7.69
N PRO A 54 -9.77 5.96 -7.35
CA PRO A 54 -10.36 5.93 -6.01
C PRO A 54 -11.17 4.66 -5.81
N VAL A 55 -10.98 4.01 -4.67
CA VAL A 55 -11.73 2.82 -4.23
C VAL A 55 -12.65 3.23 -3.08
N LEU A 56 -13.91 2.80 -3.15
CA LEU A 56 -14.91 3.07 -2.13
C LEU A 56 -15.00 1.89 -1.15
N ALA A 57 -15.12 2.21 0.13
CA ALA A 57 -15.41 1.27 1.20
C ALA A 57 -16.55 1.81 2.07
N GLU A 58 -17.65 1.06 2.15
CA GLU A 58 -18.82 1.44 2.95
C GLU A 58 -18.74 0.85 4.36
N GLY A 59 -18.64 1.73 5.35
CA GLY A 59 -18.47 1.36 6.75
C GLY A 59 -17.03 0.98 7.11
N ALA A 60 -16.78 0.92 8.42
CA ALA A 60 -15.44 0.66 8.94
C ALA A 60 -14.93 -0.73 8.56
N GLN A 61 -15.80 -1.75 8.53
CA GLN A 61 -15.38 -3.12 8.20
C GLN A 61 -14.86 -3.23 6.77
N ALA A 62 -15.60 -2.69 5.79
CA ALA A 62 -15.17 -2.70 4.40
C ALA A 62 -13.84 -1.95 4.19
N LEU A 63 -13.60 -0.89 4.97
CA LEU A 63 -12.31 -0.20 4.94
C LEU A 63 -11.18 -1.11 5.44
N ILE A 64 -11.37 -1.79 6.57
CA ILE A 64 -10.36 -2.71 7.11
C ILE A 64 -10.05 -3.83 6.12
N ASP A 65 -11.08 -4.49 5.57
CA ASP A 65 -10.93 -5.57 4.59
C ASP A 65 -10.14 -5.09 3.35
N LEU A 66 -10.43 -3.86 2.88
CA LEU A 66 -9.72 -3.25 1.76
C LEU A 66 -8.24 -2.99 2.10
N LEU A 67 -7.95 -2.42 3.26
CA LEU A 67 -6.59 -2.14 3.70
C LEU A 67 -5.77 -3.44 3.90
N GLU A 68 -6.41 -4.50 4.42
CA GLU A 68 -5.82 -5.85 4.50
C GLU A 68 -5.51 -6.42 3.12
N LYS A 69 -6.46 -6.35 2.18
CA LYS A 69 -6.25 -6.76 0.78
C LYS A 69 -5.09 -5.99 0.13
N ILE A 70 -4.96 -4.71 0.44
CA ILE A 70 -3.87 -3.87 -0.08
C ILE A 70 -2.52 -4.28 0.52
N GLY A 71 -2.51 -4.82 1.74
CA GLY A 71 -1.30 -5.27 2.43
C GLY A 71 -0.79 -4.29 3.48
N VAL A 72 -1.67 -3.44 4.03
CA VAL A 72 -1.33 -2.49 5.10
C VAL A 72 -0.98 -3.24 6.39
N ASP A 73 0.18 -2.96 6.99
CA ASP A 73 0.58 -3.54 8.28
C ASP A 73 0.05 -2.70 9.46
N PHE A 74 -1.08 -3.13 10.03
CA PHE A 74 -1.72 -2.51 11.18
C PHE A 74 -0.89 -2.51 12.47
N ARG A 75 0.22 -3.27 12.53
CA ARG A 75 1.10 -3.28 13.72
C ARG A 75 1.96 -2.02 13.80
N ARG A 76 2.14 -1.30 12.68
CA ARG A 76 2.90 -0.04 12.65
C ARG A 76 2.18 1.06 13.41
N GLY A 77 2.93 1.77 14.25
CA GLY A 77 2.40 2.91 15.01
C GLY A 77 1.82 4.01 14.12
N GLU A 78 2.48 4.28 12.98
CA GLU A 78 2.06 5.29 12.01
C GLU A 78 0.71 4.97 11.35
N VAL A 79 0.49 3.70 10.99
CA VAL A 79 -0.79 3.23 10.40
C VAL A 79 -1.91 3.39 11.42
N ARG A 80 -1.67 2.99 12.67
CA ARG A 80 -2.65 3.15 13.76
C ARG A 80 -2.98 4.61 14.01
N GLY A 81 -1.97 5.48 14.07
CA GLY A 81 -2.16 6.93 14.20
C GLY A 81 -2.99 7.50 13.04
N ALA A 82 -2.72 7.08 11.80
CA ALA A 82 -3.51 7.50 10.65
C ALA A 82 -4.98 7.03 10.73
N LEU A 83 -5.25 5.82 11.23
CA LEU A 83 -6.63 5.34 11.46
C LEU A 83 -7.35 6.18 12.52
N GLU A 84 -6.67 6.53 13.61
CA GLU A 84 -7.18 7.44 14.63
C GLU A 84 -7.46 8.84 14.06
N ASP A 85 -6.55 9.34 13.22
CA ASP A 85 -6.70 10.63 12.54
C ASP A 85 -7.88 10.64 11.56
N ILE A 86 -8.16 9.55 10.85
CA ILE A 86 -9.37 9.42 10.01
C ILE A 86 -10.64 9.55 10.86
N LEU A 87 -10.66 8.94 12.05
CA LEU A 87 -11.81 9.04 12.96
C LEU A 87 -11.96 10.44 13.54
N ARG A 88 -10.85 11.11 13.85
CA ARG A 88 -10.82 12.42 14.51
C ARG A 88 -11.04 13.59 13.55
N PHE A 89 -10.41 13.55 12.37
CA PHE A 89 -10.35 14.65 11.42
C PHE A 89 -11.07 14.34 10.10
N GLY A 90 -11.53 13.10 9.90
CA GLY A 90 -12.22 12.69 8.68
C GLY A 90 -11.28 12.35 7.52
N SER A 91 -9.96 12.45 7.68
CA SER A 91 -9.00 12.01 6.67
C SER A 91 -7.60 11.84 7.24
N ALA A 92 -6.82 10.94 6.65
CA ALA A 92 -5.38 10.83 6.93
C ALA A 92 -4.63 10.23 5.73
N ASN A 93 -3.30 10.30 5.79
CA ASN A 93 -2.40 9.59 4.90
C ASN A 93 -1.80 8.40 5.65
N ILE A 94 -1.95 7.21 5.09
CA ILE A 94 -1.35 5.97 5.59
C ILE A 94 -0.03 5.78 4.81
N PRO A 95 1.13 5.97 5.46
CA PRO A 95 2.41 5.82 4.80
C PRO A 95 2.77 4.35 4.55
N ASP A 96 3.72 4.15 3.64
CA ASP A 96 4.55 2.94 3.56
C ASP A 96 3.90 1.71 2.92
N LEU A 97 3.34 1.91 1.73
CA LEU A 97 2.97 0.81 0.85
C LEU A 97 3.97 0.73 -0.30
N TRP A 98 4.76 -0.34 -0.31
CA TRP A 98 5.58 -0.71 -1.45
C TRP A 98 4.81 -1.67 -2.33
N LEU A 99 4.06 -1.11 -3.27
CA LEU A 99 3.33 -1.88 -4.28
C LEU A 99 4.03 -1.76 -5.62
N SER A 100 4.18 -2.89 -6.30
CA SER A 100 4.60 -2.96 -7.69
C SER A 100 3.45 -2.51 -8.60
N ASN A 101 3.73 -2.12 -9.86
CA ASN A 101 2.68 -1.76 -10.82
C ASN A 101 1.63 -2.87 -10.97
N GLU A 102 2.07 -4.13 -11.10
CA GLU A 102 1.17 -5.27 -11.25
C GLU A 102 0.26 -5.44 -10.03
N GLU A 103 0.81 -5.27 -8.82
CA GLU A 103 0.04 -5.36 -7.58
C GLU A 103 -0.98 -4.22 -7.47
N MET A 104 -0.63 -3.02 -7.94
CA MET A 104 -1.56 -1.90 -7.94
C MET A 104 -2.75 -2.12 -8.90
N ILE A 105 -2.49 -2.71 -10.07
CA ILE A 105 -3.54 -3.09 -11.04
C ILE A 105 -4.41 -4.21 -10.47
N GLU A 106 -3.80 -5.27 -9.92
CA GLU A 106 -4.51 -6.39 -9.28
C GLU A 106 -5.41 -5.93 -8.12
N LYS A 107 -4.92 -4.97 -7.33
CA LYS A 107 -5.65 -4.39 -6.20
C LYS A 107 -6.66 -3.33 -6.63
N GLY A 108 -6.68 -2.95 -7.92
CA GLY A 108 -7.62 -1.98 -8.50
C GLY A 108 -7.35 -0.52 -8.14
N LEU A 109 -6.10 -0.18 -7.79
CA LEU A 109 -5.68 1.15 -7.33
C LEU A 109 -5.29 2.09 -8.48
N VAL A 110 -5.05 1.57 -9.67
CA VAL A 110 -4.73 2.32 -10.91
C VAL A 110 -5.41 1.65 -12.11
N GLU A 111 -5.55 2.41 -13.20
CA GLU A 111 -6.02 1.91 -14.49
C GLU A 111 -4.83 1.40 -15.34
N ASP A 112 -5.11 0.43 -16.22
CA ASP A 112 -4.15 -0.15 -17.20
C ASP A 112 -3.80 0.85 -18.31
#